data_AF-A0A2K3KJ33-F1
#
_entry.id   AF-A0A2K3KJ33-F1
#
_cell.length_a   1.000
_cell.length_b   1.000
_cell.length_c   1.000
_cell.angle_alpha   90.00
_cell.angle_beta   90.00
_cell.angle_gamma   90.00
#
_symmetry.space_group_name_H-M   'P 1'
#
loop_
_entity.id
_entity.type
_entity.pdbx_description
1 polymer ?
#
loop_
_entity_poly.entity_id
_entity_poly.type
_entity_poly.pdbx_seq_one_letter_code
_entity_poly.pdbx_strand_id
1 'polypeptide(L)' 'MDLFEKCLEIVKSCLADAKMNKSSVDDVVLVGGSSRIPKVQQLLQDFFKRKDLCSSINPDEAVAYGAAIQAALLCEGI' A
#
# COMPACT_ATOMS: atom_id res chain seq x y z
N MET A 1 23.42 -1.94 0.22
CA MET A 1 22.06 -1.99 0.80
C MET A 1 21.15 -2.67 -0.19
N ASP A 2 20.42 -3.67 0.28
CA ASP A 2 19.40 -4.39 -0.49
C ASP A 2 18.25 -3.43 -0.88
N LEU A 3 17.75 -3.51 -2.12
CA LEU A 3 16.64 -2.67 -2.58
C LEU A 3 15.36 -2.94 -1.78
N PHE A 4 15.15 -4.18 -1.35
CA PHE A 4 13.97 -4.55 -0.57
C PHE A 4 13.95 -3.88 0.81
N GLU A 5 15.12 -3.75 1.46
CA GLU A 5 15.23 -3.05 2.74
C GLU A 5 14.92 -1.56 2.60
N LYS A 6 15.38 -0.93 1.50
CA LYS A 6 15.08 0.49 1.22
C LYS A 6 13.58 0.74 1.09
N CYS A 7 12.82 -0.19 0.50
CA CYS A 7 11.35 -0.07 0.45
C CYS A 7 10.73 0.00 1.85
N LEU A 8 11.27 -0.77 2.80
CA LEU A 8 10.76 -0.80 4.17
C LEU A 8 11.09 0.48 4.96
N GLU A 9 12.24 1.10 4.69
CA GLU A 9 12.58 2.40 5.29
C GLU A 9 11.60 3.51 4.91
N ILE A 10 11.11 3.50 3.66
CA ILE A 10 10.07 4.46 3.23
C ILE A 10 8.76 4.27 4.02
N VAL A 11 8.36 3.02 4.27
CA VAL A 11 7.16 2.72 5.07
C VAL A 11 7.34 3.23 6.52
N LYS A 12 8.51 3.03 7.11
CA LYS A 12 8.82 3.55 8.46
C LYS A 12 8.80 5.08 8.51
N SER A 13 9.38 5.74 7.51
CA SER A 13 9.35 7.21 7.41
C SER A 13 7.92 7.73 7.32
N CYS A 14 7.09 7.12 6.47
CA CYS A 14 5.69 7.52 6.30
C CYS A 14 4.88 7.40 7.62
N LEU A 15 5.09 6.33 8.38
CA LEU A 15 4.46 6.17 9.70
C LEU A 15 4.97 7.19 10.72
N ALA A 16 6.27 7.52 10.68
CA ALA A 16 6.86 8.55 11.54
C ALA A 16 6.28 9.94 11.23
N ASP A 17 6.16 10.29 9.95
CA ASP A 17 5.58 11.55 9.47
C ASP A 17 4.10 11.67 9.87
N ALA A 18 3.36 10.56 9.77
CA ALA A 18 1.97 10.47 10.23
C ALA A 18 1.82 10.41 11.76
N LYS A 19 2.91 10.25 12.52
CA LYS A 19 2.92 10.00 13.98
C LYS A 19 2.07 8.78 14.38
N MET A 20 2.05 7.76 13.53
CA MET A 20 1.23 6.55 13.71
C MET A 20 2.10 5.35 14.11
N ASN A 21 1.54 4.48 14.96
CA ASN A 21 2.14 3.18 15.22
C ASN A 21 1.76 2.21 14.10
N LYS A 22 2.66 1.34 13.66
CA LYS A 22 2.33 0.27 12.71
C LYS A 22 1.15 -0.62 13.15
N SER A 23 0.85 -0.71 14.45
CA SER A 23 -0.33 -1.45 14.95
C SER A 23 -1.66 -0.74 14.72
N SER A 24 -1.66 0.56 14.45
CA SER A 24 -2.89 1.30 14.12
C SER A 24 -3.20 1.30 12.62
N VAL A 25 -2.49 0.48 11.83
CA VAL A 25 -2.79 0.29 10.41
C VAL A 25 -3.79 -0.84 10.28
N ASP A 26 -5.00 -0.51 9.85
CA ASP A 26 -6.13 -1.45 9.76
C ASP A 26 -6.10 -2.33 8.52
N ASP A 27 -5.52 -1.86 7.42
CA ASP A 27 -5.36 -2.63 6.19
C ASP A 27 -4.09 -2.21 5.45
N VAL A 28 -3.48 -3.17 4.75
CA VAL A 28 -2.34 -2.92 3.86
C VAL A 28 -2.76 -3.33 2.46
N VAL A 29 -3.04 -2.33 1.61
CA VAL A 29 -3.45 -2.54 0.22
C VAL A 29 -2.23 -2.54 -0.69
N LEU A 30 -2.09 -3.58 -1.52
CA LEU A 30 -1.01 -3.71 -2.49
C LEU A 30 -1.41 -3.13 -3.84
N VAL A 31 -0.57 -2.26 -4.40
CA VAL A 31 -0.81 -1.59 -5.68
C VAL A 31 0.48 -1.58 -6.52
N GLY A 32 0.35 -1.80 -7.82
CA GLY A 32 1.44 -1.87 -8.80
C GLY A 32 2.07 -3.27 -8.96
N GLY A 33 2.51 -3.60 -10.16
CA GLY A 33 2.97 -4.97 -10.50
C GLY A 33 4.10 -5.53 -9.63
N SER A 34 5.06 -4.69 -9.18
CA SER A 34 6.15 -5.12 -8.30
C SER A 34 5.68 -5.57 -6.91
N SER A 35 4.45 -5.21 -6.49
CA SER A 35 3.85 -5.72 -5.25
C SER A 35 3.55 -7.23 -5.29
N ARG A 36 3.58 -7.85 -6.47
CA ARG A 36 3.44 -9.30 -6.66
C ARG A 36 4.71 -10.08 -6.29
N ILE A 37 5.84 -9.40 -6.08
CA ILE A 37 7.10 -10.04 -5.71
C ILE A 37 6.98 -10.64 -4.30
N PRO A 38 7.15 -11.96 -4.11
CA PRO A 38 6.92 -12.61 -2.82
C PRO A 38 7.76 -12.03 -1.67
N LYS A 39 8.99 -11.61 -1.95
CA LYS A 39 9.88 -11.02 -0.94
C LYS A 39 9.37 -9.69 -0.39
N VAL A 40 8.74 -8.86 -1.24
CA VAL A 40 8.13 -7.59 -0.83
C VAL A 40 6.95 -7.87 0.10
N GLN A 41 6.09 -8.81 -0.27
CA GLN A 41 4.93 -9.20 0.53
C GLN A 41 5.35 -9.75 1.90
N GLN A 42 6.35 -10.64 1.92
CA GLN A 42 6.89 -11.19 3.16
C GLN A 42 7.41 -10.09 4.09
N LEU A 43 8.19 -9.14 3.58
CA LEU A 43 8.74 -8.05 4.39
C LEU A 43 7.64 -7.16 4.99
N LEU A 44 6.59 -6.86 4.22
CA LEU A 44 5.45 -6.09 4.70
C LEU A 44 4.64 -6.86 5.73
N GLN A 45 4.37 -8.16 5.49
CA GLN A 45 3.71 -9.03 6.47
C GLN A 45 4.49 -9.06 7.78
N ASP A 46 5.79 -9.33 7.73
CA ASP A 46 6.66 -9.38 8.91
C ASP A 46 6.65 -8.02 9.65
N PHE A 47 6.72 -6.91 8.92
CA PHE A 47 6.69 -5.58 9.50
C PHE A 47 5.37 -5.28 10.22
N PHE A 48 4.23 -5.60 9.60
CA PHE A 48 2.89 -5.40 10.12
C PHE A 48 2.37 -6.56 11.00
N LYS A 49 3.26 -7.34 11.61
CA LYS A 49 2.94 -8.41 12.58
C LYS A 49 2.16 -9.60 11.98
N ARG A 50 2.58 -10.07 10.79
CA ARG A 50 1.94 -11.15 10.02
C ARG A 50 0.47 -10.89 9.71
N LYS A 51 0.14 -9.62 9.48
CA LYS A 51 -1.17 -9.21 9.00
C LYS A 51 -1.36 -9.67 7.55
N ASP A 52 -2.56 -10.14 7.24
CA ASP A 52 -2.93 -10.45 5.87
C ASP A 52 -2.91 -9.17 5.02
N LEU A 53 -2.29 -9.27 3.84
CA LEU A 53 -2.24 -8.16 2.88
C LEU A 53 -3.52 -8.19 2.06
N CYS A 54 -4.13 -7.04 1.85
CA CYS A 54 -5.37 -6.92 1.11
C CYS A 54 -5.12 -7.20 -0.38
N SER A 55 -5.69 -8.31 -0.86
CA SER A 55 -5.57 -8.82 -2.24
C SER A 55 -6.90 -8.84 -2.99
N SER A 56 -7.96 -8.26 -2.40
CA SER A 56 -9.30 -8.18 -3.01
C SER A 56 -9.38 -7.19 -4.18
N ILE A 57 -8.33 -6.38 -4.39
CA ILE A 57 -8.24 -5.36 -5.43
C ILE A 57 -7.17 -5.79 -6.44
N ASN A 58 -7.45 -5.63 -7.73
CA ASN A 58 -6.44 -5.84 -8.78
C ASN A 58 -5.36 -4.74 -8.67
N PRO A 59 -4.10 -5.09 -8.32
CA PRO A 59 -3.06 -4.10 -8.03
C PRO A 59 -2.69 -3.25 -9.25
N ASP A 60 -2.90 -3.75 -10.47
CA ASP A 60 -2.51 -3.05 -11.70
C ASP A 60 -3.59 -2.05 -12.15
N GLU A 61 -4.84 -2.23 -11.71
CA GLU A 61 -5.99 -1.40 -12.11
C GLU A 61 -6.44 -0.44 -11.01
N ALA A 62 -6.08 -0.70 -9.74
CA ALA A 62 -6.54 0.05 -8.58
C ALA A 62 -6.39 1.57 -8.73
N VAL A 63 -5.25 2.03 -9.25
CA VAL A 63 -4.96 3.46 -9.44
C VAL A 63 -5.87 4.07 -10.49
N ALA A 64 -5.98 3.44 -11.66
CA ALA A 64 -6.80 3.93 -12.76
C ALA A 64 -8.29 3.95 -12.37
N TYR A 65 -8.74 2.92 -11.65
CA TYR A 65 -10.10 2.82 -11.16
C TYR A 65 -10.45 3.97 -10.19
N GLY A 66 -9.60 4.22 -9.19
CA GLY A 66 -9.79 5.33 -8.26
C GLY A 66 -9.78 6.70 -8.96
N ALA A 67 -8.89 6.88 -9.94
CA ALA A 67 -8.83 8.11 -10.74
C ALA A 67 -10.12 8.34 -11.55
N ALA A 68 -10.69 7.28 -12.15
CA ALA A 68 -11.94 7.37 -12.90
C ALA A 68 -13.12 7.75 -12.01
N ILE A 69 -13.21 7.21 -10.80
CA ILE A 69 -14.23 7.59 -9.81
C ILE A 69 -14.07 9.07 -9.45
N GLN A 70 -12.85 9.52 -9.15
CA GLN A 70 -12.60 10.92 -8.82
C GLN A 70 -12.96 11.86 -9.98
N ALA A 71 -12.69 11.46 -11.23
CA ALA A 71 -13.09 12.22 -12.41
C ALA A 71 -14.63 12.31 -12.54
N ALA A 72 -15.35 11.20 -12.32
CA ALA A 72 -16.81 11.19 -12.36
C ALA A 72 -17.41 12.14 -11.31
N LEU A 73 -16.90 12.12 -10.06
CA LEU A 73 -17.35 13.02 -8.99
C LEU A 73 -17.16 14.50 -9.34
N LEU A 74 -16.00 14.85 -9.92
CA LEU A 74 -15.71 16.21 -10.36
C LEU A 74 -16.57 16.64 -11.56
N CYS A 75 -16.91 15.71 -12.46
CA CYS A 75 -17.79 15.97 -13.60
C CYS A 75 -19.26 16.16 -13.19
N GLU A 76 -19.72 15.46 -12.14
CA GLU A 76 -21.09 15.57 -11.62
C GLU A 76 -21.30 16.79 -10.69
N GLY A 77 -20.24 17.55 -10.38
CA GLY A 77 -20.35 18.86 -9.72
C GLY A 77 -20.79 18.80 -8.25
N ILE A 78 -20.38 17.76 -7.52
CA ILE A 78 -20.47 17.71 -6.04
C ILE A 78 -19.20 18.32 -5.43
#